data_AF-A0A969JXV3-F1
#
_entry.id   AF-A0A969JXV3-F1
#
_cell.length_a   1.000
_cell.length_b   1.000
_cell.length_c   1.000
_cell.angle_alpha   90.00
_cell.angle_beta   90.00
_cell.angle_gamma   90.00
#
_symmetry.space_group_name_H-M   'P 1'
#
loop_
_entity.id
_entity.type
_entity.pdbx_description
1 polymer ?
#
loop_
_entity_poly.entity_id
_entity_poly.type
_entity_poly.pdbx_seq_one_letter_code
_entity_poly.pdbx_strand_id
1 'polypeptide(L)' 'MTFGAADLDVLAIGAGLFKDGWVSSRTNEPPGIHLMISPAHHAHVAEYLTVLERWTGKARRGELAPSSQPVTYA' A
#
# COMPACT_ATOMS: atom_id res chain seq x y z
N MET A 1 -4.79 -2.85 10.71
CA MET A 1 -5.33 -3.87 9.77
C MET A 1 -4.29 -4.13 8.70
N THR A 2 -3.99 -5.38 8.37
CA THR A 2 -2.97 -5.76 7.36
C THR A 2 -3.63 -6.31 6.11
N PHE A 3 -3.08 -5.95 4.94
CA PHE A 3 -3.53 -6.43 3.62
C PHE A 3 -2.34 -7.02 2.85
N GLY A 4 -2.59 -8.12 2.14
CA GLY A 4 -1.67 -8.76 1.21
C GLY A 4 -2.38 -9.16 -0.08
N ALA A 5 -1.63 -9.50 -1.12
CA ALA A 5 -2.14 -10.03 -2.38
C ALA A 5 -1.13 -11.03 -2.93
N ALA A 6 -1.59 -12.23 -3.29
CA ALA A 6 -0.72 -13.29 -3.79
C ALA A 6 -0.28 -13.06 -5.24
N ASP A 7 -1.07 -12.29 -6.00
CA ASP A 7 -0.93 -12.04 -7.42
C ASP A 7 -0.37 -10.64 -7.76
N LEU A 8 -0.17 -9.78 -6.76
CA LEU A 8 0.27 -8.40 -6.94
C LEU A 8 1.44 -8.06 -6.01
N ASP A 9 2.37 -7.22 -6.49
CA ASP A 9 3.41 -6.62 -5.65
C ASP A 9 2.79 -5.57 -4.71
N VAL A 10 2.37 -6.01 -3.52
CA VAL A 10 1.77 -5.15 -2.49
C VAL A 10 2.75 -4.11 -1.95
N LEU A 11 4.05 -4.37 -1.99
CA LEU A 11 5.05 -3.40 -1.56
C LEU A 11 5.20 -2.28 -2.59
N ALA A 12 5.05 -2.56 -3.89
CA ALA A 12 4.97 -1.54 -4.93
C ALA A 12 3.69 -0.69 -4.81
N ILE A 13 2.56 -1.29 -4.44
CA ILE A 13 1.32 -0.55 -4.10
C ILE A 13 1.58 0.38 -2.91
N GLY A 14 2.19 -0.12 -1.83
CA GLY A 14 2.54 0.68 -0.65
C GLY A 14 3.49 1.84 -0.97
N ALA A 15 4.48 1.62 -1.84
CA ALA A 15 5.35 2.69 -2.32
C ALA A 15 4.59 3.76 -3.13
N GLY A 16 3.60 3.34 -3.91
CA GLY A 16 2.69 4.24 -4.62
C GLY A 16 1.85 5.11 -3.67
N LEU A 17 1.23 4.49 -2.67
CA LEU A 17 0.50 5.19 -1.62
C LEU A 17 1.37 6.24 -0.93
N PHE A 18 2.60 5.87 -0.57
CA PHE A 18 3.55 6.77 0.09
C PHE A 18 3.92 7.98 -0.78
N LYS A 19 4.10 7.80 -2.10
CA LYS A 19 4.34 8.91 -3.04
C LYS A 19 3.19 9.92 -3.07
N ASP A 20 1.96 9.47 -2.79
CA ASP A 20 0.78 10.32 -2.70
C ASP A 20 0.54 10.87 -1.28
N GLY A 21 1.48 10.68 -0.35
CA GLY A 21 1.39 11.15 1.03
C GLY A 21 0.64 10.21 1.98
N TRP A 22 0.18 9.04 1.51
CA TRP A 22 -0.51 8.06 2.34
C TRP A 22 0.49 7.09 2.97
N VAL A 23 0.58 7.12 4.29
CA VAL A 23 1.48 6.24 5.02
C VAL A 23 0.77 4.94 5.39
N SER A 24 1.29 3.82 4.90
CA SER A 24 0.93 2.47 5.35
C SER A 24 2.22 1.70 5.64
N SER A 25 2.33 1.11 6.82
CA SER A 25 3.52 0.37 7.24
C SER A 25 3.69 -0.87 6.35
N ARG A 26 4.92 -1.27 6.03
CA ARG A 26 5.20 -2.48 5.25
C ARG A 26 5.46 -3.67 6.16
N THR A 27 4.88 -4.82 5.84
CA THR A 27 5.19 -6.12 6.45
C THR A 27 5.99 -6.97 5.47
N ASN A 28 6.88 -7.82 5.99
CA ASN A 28 7.82 -8.62 5.20
C ASN A 28 7.38 -10.10 5.06
N GLU A 29 6.84 -10.70 6.12
CA GLU A 29 6.50 -12.12 6.18
C GLU A 29 5.05 -12.32 6.68
N PRO A 30 4.06 -12.42 5.78
CA PRO A 30 4.14 -12.24 4.32
C PRO A 30 4.26 -10.75 3.90
N PRO A 31 4.67 -10.48 2.64
CA PRO A 31 4.65 -9.12 2.08
C PRO A 31 3.27 -8.51 2.19
N GLY A 32 3.20 -7.31 2.76
CA GLY A 32 1.93 -6.67 3.04
C GLY A 32 2.05 -5.19 3.36
N ILE A 33 0.89 -4.53 3.41
CA ILE A 33 0.75 -3.18 3.93
C ILE A 33 -0.18 -3.19 5.14
N HIS A 34 0.13 -2.39 6.14
CA HIS A 34 -0.65 -2.27 7.37
C HIS A 34 -1.10 -0.83 7.57
N LEU A 35 -2.40 -0.64 7.76
CA LEU A 35 -3.00 0.63 8.14
C LEU A 35 -3.43 0.56 9.61
N MET A 36 -2.82 1.38 10.46
CA MET A 36 -3.27 1.56 11.84
C MET A 36 -4.40 2.59 11.87
N ILE A 37 -5.64 2.09 11.95
CA ILE A 37 -6.83 2.94 11.95
C ILE A 37 -6.97 3.64 13.30
N SER A 38 -7.29 4.92 13.24
CA SER A 38 -7.67 5.79 14.35
C SER A 38 -8.94 6.56 13.97
N PRO A 39 -9.68 7.16 14.94
CA PRO A 39 -10.87 7.95 14.64
C PRO A 39 -10.68 9.05 13.59
N ALA A 40 -9.46 9.62 13.48
CA ALA A 40 -9.13 10.63 12.47
C ALA A 40 -9.33 10.14 11.02
N HIS A 41 -9.26 8.83 10.78
CA HIS A 41 -9.42 8.26 9.43
C HIS A 41 -10.86 8.35 8.91
N HIS A 42 -11.85 8.57 9.77
CA HIS A 42 -13.25 8.67 9.35
C HIS A 42 -13.46 9.76 8.28
N ALA A 43 -12.74 10.89 8.39
CA ALA A 43 -12.82 11.98 7.42
C ALA A 43 -12.18 11.67 6.06
N HIS A 44 -11.31 10.66 5.99
CA HIS A 44 -10.41 10.42 4.86
C HIS A 44 -10.59 9.04 4.21
N VAL A 45 -11.51 8.21 4.72
CA VAL A 45 -11.67 6.83 4.27
C VAL A 45 -11.97 6.73 2.78
N ALA A 46 -12.84 7.58 2.24
CA ALA A 46 -13.20 7.58 0.83
C ALA A 46 -12.01 7.97 -0.08
N GLU A 47 -11.24 8.98 0.35
CA GLU A 47 -10.04 9.43 -0.36
C GLU A 47 -8.97 8.34 -0.37
N TYR A 48 -8.72 7.72 0.79
CA TYR A 48 -7.76 6.61 0.91
C TYR A 48 -8.14 5.44 -0.01
N LEU A 49 -9.42 5.04 -0.01
CA LEU A 49 -9.91 3.94 -0.85
C LEU A 49 -9.80 4.27 -2.35
N THR A 50 -10.08 5.51 -2.74
CA THR A 50 -9.91 5.95 -4.14
C THR A 50 -8.46 5.86 -4.59
N VAL A 51 -7.52 6.27 -3.74
CA VAL A 51 -6.09 6.19 -4.06
C VAL A 51 -5.60 4.74 -4.04
N LEU A 52 -6.09 3.91 -3.12
CA LEU A 52 -5.80 2.48 -3.08
C LEU A 52 -6.31 1.75 -4.33
N GLU A 53 -7.53 2.04 -4.77
CA GLU A 53 -8.09 1.51 -6.02
C GLU A 53 -7.23 1.90 -7.23
N ARG A 54 -6.78 3.15 -7.30
CA ARG A 54 -5.88 3.62 -8.36
C ARG A 54 -4.59 2.81 -8.42
N TRP A 55 -3.91 2.59 -7.30
CA TRP A 55 -2.64 1.86 -7.27
C TRP A 55 -2.80 0.36 -7.48
N THR A 56 -3.84 -0.25 -6.91
CA THR A 56 -4.17 -1.66 -7.18
C THR A 56 -4.51 -1.87 -8.65
N GLY A 57 -5.24 -0.93 -9.28
CA GLY A 57 -5.52 -0.95 -10.72
C GLY A 57 -4.25 -0.87 -11.57
N LYS A 58 -3.30 -0.01 -11.22
CA LYS A 58 -1.98 0.04 -11.89
C LYS A 58 -1.19 -1.26 -11.71
N ALA A 59 -1.21 -1.84 -10.51
CA ALA A 59 -0.56 -3.12 -10.23
C ALA A 59 -1.13 -4.23 -11.12
N ARG A 60 -2.47 -4.31 -11.22
CA ARG A 60 -3.17 -5.28 -12.08
C ARG A 60 -2.83 -5.15 -13.56
N ARG A 61 -2.52 -3.94 -14.03
CA ARG A 61 -2.09 -3.68 -15.41
C ARG A 61 -0.58 -3.86 -15.64
N GLY A 62 0.19 -4.19 -14.60
CA GLY A 62 1.65 -4.33 -14.69
C GLY A 62 2.39 -3.00 -14.86
N GLU A 63 1.75 -1.88 -14.50
CA GLU A 63 2.31 -0.53 -14.69
C GLU A 63 3.21 -0.08 -13.53
N LEU A 64 3.41 -0.94 -12.52
CA LEU A 64 4.26 -0.64 -11.38
C LEU A 64 5.65 -1.20 -11.59
N ALA A 65 6.66 -0.37 -11.32
CA ALA A 65 8.02 -0.87 -11.17
C ALA A 65 8.07 -1.83 -9.96
N PRO A 66 8.76 -2.98 -10.07
CA PRO A 66 8.96 -3.88 -8.94
C PRO A 66 9.56 -3.12 -7.76
N SER A 67 9.11 -3.43 -6.55
CA SER A 67 9.69 -2.85 -5.35
C SER A 67 11.06 -3.48 -5.06
N SER A 68 12.12 -2.96 -5.68
CA SER A 68 13.49 -3.49 -5.52
C SER A 68 14.15 -3.15 -4.18
N GLN A 69 13.48 -2.42 -3.29
CA GLN A 69 14.05 -2.00 -2.01
C GLN A 69 13.82 -3.06 -0.94
N PRO A 70 14.88 -3.66 -0.36
CA PRO A 70 14.74 -4.46 0.84
C PRO A 70 14.06 -3.61 1.93
N VAL A 71 13.08 -4.20 2.62
CA VAL A 71 12.39 -3.54 3.72
C VAL A 71 13.34 -3.50 4.91
N THR A 72 14.00 -2.36 5.11
CA THR A 72 14.87 -2.13 6.27
C THR A 72 14.08 -1.40 7.35
N TYR A 73 14.07 -1.96 8.56
CA TYR A 73 13.58 -1.27 9.76
C TYR A 73 14.78 -0.59 10.43
N ALA A 74 14.61 0.68 10.85
CA ALA A 74 15.54 1.40 11.72
C ALA A 74 15.14 1.21 13.18
#